data_AF-A0A2V1IVG8-F1
#
_entry.id   AF-A0A2V1IVG8-F1
#
_cell.length_a   1.000
_cell.length_b   1.000
_cell.length_c   1.000
_cell.angle_alpha   90.00
_cell.angle_beta   90.00
_cell.angle_gamma   90.00
#
_symmetry.space_group_name_H-M   'P 1'
#
loop_
_entity.id
_entity.type
_entity.pdbx_description
1 polymer ?
#
loop_
_entity_poly.entity_id
_entity_poly.type
_entity_poly.pdbx_seq_one_letter_code
_entity_poly.pdbx_strand_id
1 'polypeptide(L)'
;MTPQNFREFAEKRQKELAKLLRSDLPRLMGTKAMQHFRGNFARGGFLDDNLQAWPSTWRQQTLSGADGQRGPLLSRTNTLRNRILFKLAPGRVRIYNDLIYAAIHNNGGSITITPKMRKKFWAMYYRTLGTSKATADNGKGRHKGKTVTHLNATAESEKWRRMALTKKTRFVMPQRKFIGPSQTLTRELRRTVEDEIRKILTP
;
A
#
# COMPACT_ATOMS: atom_id res chain seq x y z
N MET A 1 -22.68 -6.07 49.47
CA MET A 1 -21.26 -5.64 49.49
C MET A 1 -21.12 -4.56 50.54
N THR A 2 -20.10 -4.59 51.41
CA THR A 2 -19.86 -3.53 52.40
C THR A 2 -19.31 -2.26 51.72
N PRO A 3 -19.44 -1.07 52.33
CA PRO A 3 -18.88 0.17 51.76
C PRO A 3 -17.37 0.09 51.48
N GLN A 4 -16.60 -0.55 52.37
CA GLN A 4 -15.17 -0.80 52.21
C GLN A 4 -14.90 -1.65 50.95
N ASN A 5 -15.58 -2.78 50.81
CA ASN A 5 -15.41 -3.69 49.68
C ASN A 5 -15.84 -3.02 48.35
N PHE A 6 -16.84 -2.14 48.38
CA PHE A 6 -17.23 -1.35 47.21
C PHE A 6 -16.13 -0.39 46.79
N ARG A 7 -15.52 0.32 47.75
CA ARG A 7 -14.44 1.26 47.47
C ARG A 7 -13.23 0.57 46.85
N GLU A 8 -12.79 -0.55 47.44
CA GLU A 8 -11.68 -1.34 46.91
C GLU A 8 -11.95 -1.85 45.48
N PHE A 9 -13.18 -2.33 45.23
CA PHE A 9 -13.62 -2.72 43.90
C PHE A 9 -13.56 -1.55 42.92
N ALA A 10 -14.10 -0.38 43.28
CA ALA A 10 -14.14 0.80 42.43
C ALA A 10 -12.73 1.31 42.08
N GLU A 11 -11.83 1.39 43.06
CA GLU A 11 -10.45 1.81 42.85
C GLU A 11 -9.68 0.86 41.91
N LYS A 12 -9.93 -0.45 42.03
CA LYS A 12 -9.36 -1.45 41.13
C LYS A 12 -9.85 -1.25 39.70
N ARG A 13 -11.16 -1.12 39.49
CA ARG A 13 -11.73 -0.92 38.14
C ARG A 13 -11.29 0.40 37.51
N GLN A 14 -11.15 1.45 38.31
CA GLN A 14 -10.62 2.73 37.84
C GLN A 14 -9.18 2.60 37.30
N LYS A 15 -8.31 1.88 38.01
CA LYS A 15 -6.93 1.62 37.56
C LYS A 15 -6.89 0.78 36.28
N GLU A 16 -7.72 -0.25 36.19
CA GLU A 16 -7.85 -1.10 35.00
C GLU A 16 -8.34 -0.29 33.79
N LEU A 17 -9.37 0.54 33.96
CA LEU A 17 -9.88 1.41 32.91
C LEU A 17 -8.84 2.44 32.46
N ALA A 18 -8.13 3.07 33.39
CA ALA A 18 -7.06 4.02 33.06
C ALA A 18 -5.95 3.37 32.23
N LYS A 19 -5.55 2.13 32.57
CA LYS A 19 -4.59 1.34 31.80
C LYS A 19 -5.14 1.03 30.39
N LEU A 20 -6.38 0.54 30.33
CA LEU A 20 -7.05 0.20 29.07
C LEU A 20 -7.06 1.40 28.11
N LEU A 21 -7.53 2.55 28.58
CA LEU A 21 -7.61 3.79 27.79
C LEU A 21 -6.22 4.28 27.36
N ARG A 22 -5.23 4.24 28.27
CA ARG A 22 -3.91 4.84 28.02
C ARG A 22 -3.04 4.02 27.08
N SER A 23 -3.02 2.70 27.22
CA SER A 23 -2.06 1.83 26.52
C SER A 23 -2.69 0.74 25.66
N ASP A 24 -3.72 0.06 26.18
CA ASP A 24 -4.15 -1.22 25.60
C ASP A 24 -5.08 -1.00 24.40
N LEU A 25 -6.03 -0.06 24.50
CA LEU A 25 -6.89 0.34 23.38
C LEU A 25 -6.09 0.89 22.19
N PRO A 26 -5.16 1.86 22.35
CA PRO A 26 -4.36 2.32 21.21
C PRO A 26 -3.62 1.20 20.48
N ARG A 27 -3.10 0.20 21.21
CA ARG A 27 -2.42 -0.96 20.62
C ARG A 27 -3.37 -1.85 19.82
N LEU A 28 -4.53 -2.17 20.39
CA LEU A 28 -5.57 -2.97 19.72
C LEU A 28 -6.11 -2.25 18.48
N MET A 29 -6.47 -0.98 18.62
CA MET A 29 -6.96 -0.14 17.53
C MET A 29 -5.91 -0.01 16.42
N GLY A 30 -4.65 0.21 16.77
CA GLY A 30 -3.54 0.29 15.80
C GLY A 30 -3.42 -0.97 14.96
N THR A 31 -3.48 -2.13 15.63
CA THR A 31 -3.42 -3.44 14.98
C THR A 31 -4.60 -3.66 14.04
N LYS A 32 -5.83 -3.42 14.52
CA LYS A 32 -7.05 -3.57 13.71
C LYS A 32 -7.08 -2.62 12.52
N ALA A 33 -6.77 -1.35 12.71
CA ALA A 33 -6.72 -0.37 11.63
C ALA A 33 -5.66 -0.73 10.58
N MET A 34 -4.46 -1.14 11.02
CA MET A 34 -3.42 -1.63 10.12
C MET A 34 -3.90 -2.84 9.31
N GLN A 35 -4.54 -3.82 9.95
CA GLN A 35 -5.09 -5.00 9.27
C GLN A 35 -6.18 -4.62 8.27
N HIS A 36 -7.10 -3.72 8.64
CA HIS A 36 -8.16 -3.21 7.76
C HIS A 36 -7.60 -2.61 6.48
N PHE A 37 -6.67 -1.66 6.60
CA PHE A 37 -6.07 -1.00 5.44
C PHE A 37 -5.18 -1.95 4.63
N ARG A 38 -4.48 -2.90 5.26
CA ARG A 38 -3.72 -3.93 4.53
C ARG A 38 -4.64 -4.91 3.80
N GLY A 39 -5.83 -5.20 4.33
CA GLY A 39 -6.84 -6.04 3.71
C GLY A 39 -7.41 -5.44 2.43
N ASN A 40 -7.53 -4.12 2.36
CA ASN A 40 -7.98 -3.39 1.17
C ASN A 40 -7.16 -3.69 -0.09
N PHE A 41 -5.86 -3.99 0.06
CA PHE A 41 -5.01 -4.36 -1.07
C PHE A 41 -5.41 -5.70 -1.72
N ALA A 42 -5.83 -6.67 -0.91
CA ALA A 42 -6.32 -7.95 -1.41
C ALA A 42 -7.72 -7.78 -2.04
N ARG A 43 -8.56 -6.92 -1.47
CA ARG A 43 -9.89 -6.59 -2.01
C ARG A 43 -9.83 -5.76 -3.31
N GLY A 44 -8.68 -5.15 -3.61
CA GLY A 44 -8.51 -4.27 -4.77
C GLY A 44 -9.27 -2.95 -4.66
N GLY A 45 -9.57 -2.48 -3.44
CA GLY A 45 -10.40 -1.29 -3.21
C GLY A 45 -10.40 -0.83 -1.76
N PHE A 46 -10.90 0.38 -1.52
CA PHE A 46 -11.04 0.94 -0.18
C PHE A 46 -12.36 0.49 0.46
N LEU A 47 -12.29 -0.30 1.53
CA LEU A 47 -13.48 -0.70 2.28
C LEU A 47 -13.92 0.43 3.21
N ASP A 48 -15.03 1.08 2.84
CA ASP A 48 -15.77 2.02 3.67
C ASP A 48 -17.12 1.40 4.06
N ASP A 49 -18.25 2.11 3.95
CA ASP A 49 -19.58 1.47 3.99
C ASP A 49 -19.74 0.43 2.88
N ASN A 50 -19.21 0.74 1.69
CA ASN A 50 -19.10 -0.17 0.55
C ASN A 50 -17.65 -0.27 0.09
N LEU A 51 -17.35 -1.33 -0.67
CA LEU A 51 -16.03 -1.49 -1.30
C LEU A 51 -15.90 -0.53 -2.50
N GLN A 52 -15.10 0.51 -2.34
CA GLN A 52 -14.75 1.42 -3.43
C GLN A 52 -13.58 0.84 -4.23
N ALA A 53 -13.88 0.15 -5.33
CA ALA A 53 -12.87 -0.50 -6.17
C ALA A 53 -11.87 0.53 -6.75
N TRP A 54 -10.58 0.16 -6.74
CA TRP A 54 -9.55 1.02 -7.34
C TRP A 54 -9.57 0.94 -8.86
N PRO A 55 -9.30 2.06 -9.56
CA PRO A 55 -9.17 2.05 -11.01
C PRO A 55 -8.15 1.03 -11.50
N SER A 56 -8.59 0.19 -12.45
CA SER A 56 -7.78 -0.80 -13.14
C SER A 56 -6.52 -0.19 -13.75
N THR A 57 -5.45 -0.98 -13.77
CA THR A 57 -4.17 -0.55 -14.33
C THR A 57 -4.01 -1.06 -15.75
N TRP A 58 -3.22 -0.35 -16.56
CA TRP A 58 -2.85 -0.79 -17.90
C TRP A 58 -2.29 -2.23 -17.90
N ARG A 59 -1.51 -2.63 -16.90
CA ARG A 59 -0.96 -3.99 -16.85
C ARG A 59 -2.03 -5.06 -16.70
N GLN A 60 -3.11 -4.78 -15.96
CA GLN A 60 -4.22 -5.71 -15.78
C GLN A 60 -5.06 -5.85 -17.06
N GLN A 61 -5.03 -4.82 -17.91
CA GLN A 61 -5.77 -4.79 -19.17
C GLN A 61 -4.98 -5.36 -20.35
N THR A 62 -3.65 -5.40 -20.26
CA THR A 62 -2.78 -5.68 -21.43
C THR A 62 -1.82 -6.84 -21.21
N LEU A 63 -1.38 -7.12 -19.98
CA LEU A 63 -0.43 -8.19 -19.71
C LEU A 63 -1.17 -9.47 -19.29
N SER A 64 -0.69 -10.61 -19.80
CA SER A 64 -1.09 -11.93 -19.33
C SER A 64 -0.22 -12.41 -18.16
N GLY A 65 -0.62 -13.49 -17.50
CA GLY A 65 0.14 -14.12 -16.42
C GLY A 65 0.12 -13.36 -15.09
N ALA A 66 1.04 -13.72 -14.19
CA ALA A 66 1.02 -13.27 -12.79
C ALA A 66 1.05 -11.73 -12.64
N ASP A 67 1.71 -11.01 -13.54
CA ASP A 67 1.84 -9.56 -13.46
C ASP A 67 0.53 -8.84 -13.83
N GLY A 68 -0.22 -9.38 -14.79
CA GLY A 68 -1.56 -8.92 -15.16
C GLY A 68 -2.62 -9.25 -14.12
N GLN A 69 -2.48 -10.36 -13.40
CA GLN A 69 -3.47 -10.79 -12.38
C GLN A 69 -3.35 -10.05 -11.04
N ARG A 70 -2.24 -9.34 -10.76
CA ARG A 70 -2.11 -8.58 -9.51
C ARG A 70 -3.06 -7.38 -9.50
N GLY A 71 -3.71 -7.13 -8.35
CA GLY A 71 -4.57 -5.96 -8.13
C GLY A 71 -3.82 -4.62 -8.17
N PRO A 72 -4.48 -3.47 -8.41
CA PRO A 72 -3.86 -2.22 -8.86
C PRO A 72 -2.62 -1.73 -8.08
N LEU A 73 -2.63 -1.83 -6.74
CA LEU A 73 -1.53 -1.42 -5.86
C LEU A 73 -0.62 -2.57 -5.38
N LEU A 74 -0.86 -3.80 -5.85
CA LEU A 74 -0.06 -4.98 -5.53
C LEU A 74 1.13 -5.12 -6.49
N SER A 75 2.22 -5.66 -5.95
CA SER A 75 3.45 -5.96 -6.68
C SER A 75 4.06 -7.27 -6.13
N ARG A 76 5.22 -7.69 -6.64
CA ARG A 76 5.91 -8.87 -6.10
C ARG A 76 6.27 -8.72 -4.62
N THR A 77 6.64 -7.52 -4.18
CA THR A 77 7.10 -7.25 -2.81
C THR A 77 6.02 -6.69 -1.90
N ASN A 78 4.94 -6.11 -2.46
CA ASN A 78 3.85 -5.48 -1.72
C ASN A 78 4.31 -4.40 -0.71
N THR A 79 5.39 -3.68 -1.03
CA THR A 79 5.99 -2.69 -0.13
C THR A 79 4.99 -1.62 0.35
N LEU A 80 4.14 -1.08 -0.53
CA LEU A 80 3.15 -0.06 -0.14
C LEU A 80 2.16 -0.58 0.92
N ARG A 81 1.68 -1.80 0.76
CA ARG A 81 0.81 -2.49 1.73
C ARG A 81 1.55 -2.75 3.05
N ASN A 82 2.77 -3.28 2.95
CA ASN A 82 3.53 -3.71 4.11
C ASN A 82 4.06 -2.53 4.94
N ARG A 83 4.20 -1.34 4.33
CA ARG A 83 4.59 -0.08 5.01
C ARG A 83 3.41 0.74 5.51
N ILE A 84 2.24 0.13 5.66
CA ILE A 84 1.20 0.66 6.53
C ILE A 84 1.59 0.32 7.96
N LEU A 85 1.94 1.36 8.72
CA LEU A 85 2.48 1.30 10.07
C LEU A 85 1.61 2.12 11.02
N PHE A 86 1.84 1.94 12.31
CA PHE A 86 1.23 2.79 13.32
C PHE A 86 2.22 3.20 14.41
N LYS A 87 1.97 4.37 15.00
CA LYS A 87 2.72 4.89 16.15
C LYS A 87 1.75 5.10 17.31
N LEU A 88 2.12 4.57 18.47
CA LEU A 88 1.35 4.67 19.70
C LEU A 88 1.69 5.97 20.44
N ALA A 89 0.69 6.54 21.11
CA ALA A 89 0.84 7.57 22.12
C ALA A 89 -0.24 7.35 23.20
N PRO A 90 -0.10 7.97 24.40
CA PRO A 90 -1.10 7.83 25.44
C PRO A 90 -2.51 8.17 24.94
N GLY A 91 -3.43 7.21 25.00
CA GLY A 91 -4.82 7.40 24.58
C GLY A 91 -5.07 7.57 23.08
N ARG A 92 -4.04 7.44 22.22
CA ARG A 92 -4.22 7.63 20.77
C ARG A 92 -3.26 6.78 19.94
N VAL A 93 -3.67 6.50 18.71
CA VAL A 93 -2.84 5.81 17.71
C VAL A 93 -2.85 6.58 16.39
N ARG A 94 -1.69 6.71 15.76
CA ARG A 94 -1.54 7.31 14.44
C ARG A 94 -1.17 6.23 13.42
N ILE A 95 -2.03 6.00 12.43
CA ILE A 95 -1.73 5.15 11.28
C ILE A 95 -1.10 5.99 10.18
N TYR A 96 -0.07 5.47 9.52
CA TYR A 96 0.63 6.19 8.44
C TYR A 96 1.30 5.24 7.45
N ASN A 97 1.74 5.82 6.34
CA ASN A 97 2.66 5.20 5.40
C ASN A 97 3.84 6.15 5.21
N ASP A 98 5.06 5.61 5.24
CA ASP A 98 6.30 6.40 5.22
C ASP A 98 6.97 6.47 3.84
N LEU A 99 6.38 5.84 2.83
CA LEU A 99 6.89 5.90 1.47
C LEU A 99 6.56 7.26 0.85
N ILE A 100 7.55 7.92 0.26
CA ILE A 100 7.41 9.25 -0.36
C ILE A 100 6.29 9.27 -1.42
N TYR A 101 6.12 8.17 -2.17
CA TYR A 101 5.09 8.05 -3.20
C TYR A 101 3.71 7.61 -2.67
N ALA A 102 3.57 7.29 -1.38
CA ALA A 102 2.31 6.83 -0.80
C ALA A 102 1.18 7.85 -1.00
N ALA A 103 1.48 9.13 -0.76
CA ALA A 103 0.51 10.22 -0.84
C ALA A 103 -0.12 10.33 -2.25
N ILE A 104 0.70 10.28 -3.30
CA ILE A 104 0.19 10.40 -4.68
C ILE A 104 -0.64 9.19 -5.11
N HIS A 105 -0.35 7.99 -4.58
CA HIS A 105 -1.22 6.84 -4.81
C HIS A 105 -2.55 6.99 -4.06
N ASN A 106 -2.53 7.46 -2.81
CA ASN A 106 -3.73 7.57 -1.97
C ASN A 106 -4.69 8.66 -2.43
N ASN A 107 -4.15 9.79 -2.88
CA ASN A 107 -4.91 11.00 -3.19
C ASN A 107 -5.08 11.22 -4.70
N GLY A 108 -4.31 10.51 -5.54
CA GLY A 108 -4.15 10.85 -6.94
C GLY A 108 -3.31 12.12 -7.10
N GLY A 109 -3.09 12.55 -8.34
CA GLY A 109 -2.38 13.79 -8.63
C GLY A 109 -1.62 13.74 -9.94
N SER A 110 -0.79 14.75 -10.19
CA SER A 110 0.03 14.84 -11.39
C SER A 110 1.51 14.96 -11.04
N ILE A 111 2.36 14.28 -11.81
CA ILE A 111 3.83 14.43 -11.74
C ILE A 111 4.36 15.00 -13.05
N THR A 112 5.32 15.91 -12.98
CA THR A 112 6.01 16.43 -14.16
C THR A 112 6.93 15.35 -14.74
N ILE A 113 6.86 15.15 -16.06
CA ILE A 113 7.72 14.22 -16.79
C ILE A 113 9.10 14.86 -16.94
N THR A 114 10.09 14.31 -16.25
CA THR A 114 11.47 14.82 -16.29
C THR A 114 12.28 14.20 -17.44
N PRO A 115 13.36 14.87 -17.90
CA PRO A 115 14.29 14.27 -18.86
C PRO A 115 14.86 12.92 -18.38
N LYS A 116 15.17 12.80 -17.08
CA LYS A 116 15.64 11.55 -16.46
C LYS A 116 14.61 10.42 -16.58
N MET A 117 13.31 10.73 -16.46
CA MET A 117 12.23 9.76 -16.68
C MET A 117 12.19 9.29 -18.15
N ARG A 118 12.33 10.20 -19.13
CA ARG A 118 12.37 9.83 -20.55
C ARG A 118 13.54 8.92 -20.88
N LYS A 119 14.73 9.22 -20.35
CA LYS A 119 15.91 8.34 -20.47
C LYS A 119 15.64 6.97 -19.86
N LYS A 120 14.96 6.91 -18.70
CA LYS A 120 14.54 5.65 -18.08
C LYS A 120 13.53 4.90 -18.94
N PHE A 121 12.57 5.56 -19.57
CA PHE A 121 11.60 4.92 -20.48
C PHE A 121 12.30 4.26 -21.67
N TRP A 122 13.27 4.94 -22.29
CA TRP A 122 14.11 4.31 -23.32
C TRP A 122 14.90 3.11 -22.79
N ALA A 123 15.52 3.23 -21.63
CA ALA A 123 16.24 2.10 -21.02
C ALA A 123 15.31 0.89 -20.76
N MET A 124 14.07 1.14 -20.33
CA MET A 124 13.07 0.09 -20.15
C MET A 124 12.64 -0.53 -21.48
N TYR A 125 12.43 0.28 -22.53
CA TYR A 125 12.11 -0.20 -23.87
C TYR A 125 13.12 -1.24 -24.36
N TYR A 126 14.41 -0.91 -24.37
CA TYR A 126 15.47 -1.83 -24.82
C TYR A 126 15.58 -3.07 -23.92
N ARG A 127 15.40 -2.90 -22.60
CA ARG A 127 15.38 -4.02 -21.65
C ARG A 127 14.25 -5.01 -21.97
N THR A 128 13.04 -4.53 -22.25
CA THR A 128 11.87 -5.37 -22.51
C THR A 128 11.80 -5.88 -23.95
N LEU A 129 12.46 -5.19 -24.89
CA LEU A 129 12.62 -5.66 -26.27
C LEU A 129 13.52 -6.90 -26.33
N GLY A 130 14.39 -7.09 -25.34
CA GLY A 130 15.20 -8.28 -25.20
C GLY A 130 16.63 -8.11 -25.68
N THR A 131 17.30 -7.00 -25.34
CA THR A 131 18.76 -7.14 -25.14
C THR A 131 18.96 -8.05 -23.92
N SER A 132 18.92 -9.36 -24.13
CA SER A 132 19.73 -10.25 -23.34
C SER A 132 21.14 -9.67 -23.45
N LYS A 133 21.65 -9.10 -22.35
CA LYS A 133 23.08 -9.24 -22.16
C LYS A 133 23.27 -10.75 -22.17
N ALA A 134 23.82 -11.28 -23.26
CA ALA A 134 24.50 -12.57 -23.18
C ALA A 134 25.31 -12.45 -21.89
N THR A 135 25.03 -13.34 -20.93
CA THR A 135 25.94 -13.59 -19.84
C THR A 135 27.32 -13.62 -20.47
N ALA A 136 28.17 -12.67 -20.07
CA ALA A 136 29.56 -12.69 -20.45
C ALA A 136 30.08 -14.00 -19.87
N ASP A 137 30.08 -15.03 -20.73
CA ASP A 137 30.81 -16.24 -20.46
C ASP A 137 32.25 -15.79 -20.18
N ASN A 138 32.82 -16.31 -19.11
CA ASN A 138 34.16 -15.95 -18.67
C ASN A 138 35.15 -16.34 -19.78
N GLY A 139 35.38 -15.44 -20.73
CA GLY A 139 36.13 -15.76 -21.93
C GLY A 139 36.50 -14.49 -22.67
N LYS A 140 37.78 -14.15 -22.60
CA LYS A 140 38.45 -13.08 -23.35
C LYS A 140 38.01 -13.12 -24.83
N GLY A 141 37.25 -12.14 -25.28
CA GLY A 141 36.82 -12.06 -26.68
C GLY A 141 36.11 -10.75 -26.98
N ARG A 142 36.85 -9.81 -27.54
CA ARG A 142 36.34 -8.52 -28.02
C ARG A 142 35.53 -8.77 -29.29
N HIS A 143 34.24 -9.10 -29.17
CA HIS A 143 33.40 -9.35 -30.35
C HIS A 143 32.88 -8.06 -30.97
N LYS A 144 33.39 -7.84 -32.20
CA LYS A 144 32.93 -6.93 -33.25
C LYS A 144 31.40 -7.02 -33.43
N GLY A 145 30.80 -5.89 -33.79
CA GLY A 145 29.37 -5.60 -33.82
C GLY A 145 28.46 -6.79 -34.15
N LYS A 146 27.58 -7.13 -33.21
CA LYS A 146 26.46 -8.04 -33.45
C LYS A 146 25.27 -7.22 -33.92
N THR A 147 24.82 -7.51 -35.14
CA THR A 147 23.56 -7.05 -35.71
C THR A 147 22.45 -7.25 -34.68
N VAL A 148 21.83 -6.16 -34.25
CA VAL A 148 20.65 -6.22 -33.39
C VAL A 148 19.53 -6.77 -34.27
N THR A 149 19.29 -8.09 -34.24
CA THR A 149 18.01 -8.62 -34.69
C THR A 149 16.95 -7.90 -33.87
N HIS A 150 16.15 -7.06 -34.52
CA HIS A 150 15.05 -6.36 -33.87
C HIS A 150 14.08 -7.44 -33.39
N LEU A 151 14.24 -7.87 -32.13
CA LEU A 151 13.27 -8.73 -31.47
C LEU A 151 11.91 -8.06 -31.56
N ASN A 152 10.89 -8.85 -31.89
CA ASN A 152 9.55 -8.33 -32.13
C ASN A 152 9.06 -7.52 -30.93
N ALA A 153 8.53 -6.32 -31.20
CA ALA A 153 8.11 -5.40 -30.16
C ALA A 153 6.94 -5.99 -29.36
N THR A 154 7.17 -6.27 -28.07
CA THR A 154 6.12 -6.68 -27.13
C THR A 154 5.23 -5.48 -26.77
N ALA A 155 3.99 -5.73 -26.32
CA ALA A 155 3.08 -4.67 -25.86
C ALA A 155 3.69 -3.81 -24.74
N GLU A 156 4.51 -4.42 -23.87
CA GLU A 156 5.26 -3.70 -22.84
C GLU A 156 6.36 -2.82 -23.41
N SER A 157 7.14 -3.32 -24.37
CA SER A 157 8.16 -2.51 -25.04
C SER A 157 7.53 -1.29 -25.74
N GLU A 158 6.46 -1.47 -26.49
CA GLU A 158 5.79 -0.35 -27.19
C GLU A 158 5.22 0.69 -26.23
N LYS A 159 4.72 0.27 -25.06
CA LYS A 159 4.33 1.22 -24.01
C LYS A 159 5.51 2.11 -23.60
N TRP A 160 6.68 1.52 -23.32
CA TRP A 160 7.85 2.29 -22.91
C TRP A 160 8.32 3.27 -23.98
N ARG A 161 8.31 2.84 -25.26
CA ARG A 161 8.60 3.68 -26.41
C ARG A 161 7.64 4.87 -26.51
N ARG A 162 6.33 4.63 -26.43
CA ARG A 162 5.29 5.69 -26.44
C ARG A 162 5.47 6.68 -25.28
N MET A 163 5.81 6.18 -24.09
CA MET A 163 6.08 7.02 -22.92
C MET A 163 7.33 7.90 -23.11
N ALA A 164 8.37 7.38 -23.75
CA ALA A 164 9.58 8.14 -24.03
C ALA A 164 9.33 9.30 -25.02
N LEU A 165 8.53 9.01 -26.06
CA LEU A 165 8.21 9.93 -27.16
C LEU A 165 7.04 10.88 -26.87
N THR A 166 6.35 10.74 -25.73
CA THR A 166 5.14 11.52 -25.45
C THR A 166 5.43 13.03 -25.40
N LYS A 167 4.60 13.84 -26.06
CA LYS A 167 4.67 15.31 -25.95
C LYS A 167 4.07 15.84 -24.64
N LYS A 168 3.39 14.98 -23.86
CA LYS A 168 2.82 15.36 -22.56
C LYS A 168 3.94 15.76 -21.60
N THR A 169 3.68 16.80 -20.80
CA THR A 169 4.60 17.31 -19.78
C THR A 169 4.28 16.76 -18.39
N ARG A 170 3.09 16.20 -18.19
CA ARG A 170 2.63 15.67 -16.90
C ARG A 170 2.02 14.28 -17.05
N PHE A 171 2.21 13.45 -16.03
CA PHE A 171 1.54 12.16 -15.87
C PHE A 171 0.49 12.27 -14.77
N VAL A 172 -0.76 11.95 -15.11
CA VAL A 172 -1.88 11.96 -14.16
C VAL A 172 -2.00 10.57 -13.53
N MET A 173 -1.84 10.50 -12.22
CA MET A 173 -2.07 9.31 -11.41
C MET A 173 -3.51 9.31 -10.88
N PRO A 174 -4.31 8.26 -11.16
CA PRO A 174 -5.64 8.14 -10.58
C PRO A 174 -5.55 7.88 -9.08
N GLN A 175 -6.56 8.35 -8.35
CA GLN A 175 -6.67 8.10 -6.92
C GLN A 175 -6.91 6.61 -6.64
N ARG A 176 -6.14 6.04 -5.73
CA ARG A 176 -6.31 4.69 -5.19
C ARG A 176 -6.20 4.78 -3.67
N LYS A 177 -7.26 5.27 -3.02
CA LYS A 177 -7.30 5.47 -1.56
C LYS A 177 -7.08 4.14 -0.85
N PHE A 178 -6.06 4.05 -0.02
CA PHE A 178 -5.76 2.84 0.76
C PHE A 178 -5.65 3.11 2.26
N ILE A 179 -5.47 4.38 2.66
CA ILE A 179 -5.58 4.86 4.04
C ILE A 179 -6.50 6.09 4.06
N GLY A 180 -7.35 6.17 5.09
CA GLY A 180 -8.20 7.32 5.37
C GLY A 180 -9.37 6.96 6.28
N PRO A 181 -10.30 7.90 6.52
CA PRO A 181 -11.53 7.62 7.26
C PRO A 181 -12.33 6.49 6.60
N SER A 182 -12.82 5.57 7.43
CA SER A 182 -13.64 4.41 7.03
C SER A 182 -14.68 4.13 8.11
N GLN A 183 -15.95 4.11 7.74
CA GLN A 183 -17.08 3.82 8.62
C GLN A 183 -17.08 2.38 9.09
N THR A 184 -16.74 1.44 8.21
CA THR A 184 -16.59 0.03 8.60
C THR A 184 -15.50 -0.16 9.64
N LEU A 185 -14.34 0.47 9.47
CA LEU A 185 -13.30 0.46 10.51
C LEU A 185 -13.80 1.12 11.80
N THR A 186 -14.46 2.28 11.69
CA THR A 186 -14.97 3.02 12.86
C THR A 186 -15.95 2.17 13.69
N ARG A 187 -16.87 1.45 13.03
CA ARG A 187 -17.80 0.52 13.69
C ARG A 187 -17.06 -0.65 14.35
N GLU A 188 -16.06 -1.23 13.68
CA GLU A 188 -15.26 -2.31 14.25
C GLU A 188 -14.49 -1.85 15.50
N LEU A 189 -13.86 -0.68 15.43
CA LEU A 189 -13.11 -0.11 16.56
C LEU A 189 -14.05 0.22 17.72
N ARG A 190 -15.22 0.79 17.44
CA ARG A 190 -16.21 1.10 18.48
C ARG A 190 -16.67 -0.16 19.22
N ARG A 191 -17.02 -1.23 18.49
CA ARG A 191 -17.38 -2.51 19.09
C ARG A 191 -16.25 -3.06 19.97
N THR A 192 -15.02 -3.01 19.46
CA THR A 192 -13.84 -3.44 20.23
C THR A 192 -13.69 -2.66 21.54
N VAL A 193 -13.90 -1.34 21.52
CA VAL A 193 -13.86 -0.51 22.73
C VAL A 193 -14.95 -0.91 23.71
N GLU A 194 -16.19 -1.05 23.22
CA GLU A 194 -17.34 -1.43 24.05
C GLU A 194 -17.11 -2.80 24.70
N ASP A 195 -16.59 -3.78 23.96
CA ASP A 195 -16.28 -5.12 24.47
C ASP A 195 -15.17 -5.09 25.53
N GLU A 196 -14.09 -4.34 25.30
CA GLU A 196 -12.99 -4.24 26.28
C GLU A 196 -13.41 -3.50 27.55
N ILE A 197 -14.26 -2.47 27.45
CA ILE A 197 -14.80 -1.78 28.62
C ILE A 197 -15.76 -2.71 29.38
N ARG A 198 -16.63 -3.45 28.70
CA ARG A 198 -17.55 -4.41 29.32
C ARG A 198 -16.80 -5.48 30.13
N LYS A 199 -15.69 -6.02 29.61
CA LYS A 199 -14.86 -6.99 30.34
C LYS A 199 -14.33 -6.45 31.68
N ILE A 200 -14.11 -5.14 31.79
CA ILE A 200 -13.67 -4.51 33.04
C ILE A 200 -14.85 -4.25 33.97
N LEU A 201 -15.98 -3.78 33.44
CA LEU A 201 -17.12 -3.34 34.25
C LEU A 201 -18.05 -4.49 34.67
N THR A 202 -18.14 -5.55 33.88
CA THR A 202 -19.06 -6.67 34.07
C THR A 202 -18.26 -7.96 34.05
N PRO A 203 -17.85 -8.49 35.23
CA PRO A 203 -17.17 -9.77 35.32
C PRO A 203 -18.10 -10.95 34.98
#